data_AF-A0A5Q2VC97-F1
#
_entry.id   AF-A0A5Q2VC97-F1
#
_cell.length_a   1.000
_cell.length_b   1.000
_cell.length_c   1.000
_cell.angle_alpha   90.00
_cell.angle_beta   90.00
_cell.angle_gamma   90.00
#
_symmetry.space_group_name_H-M   'P 1'
#
loop_
_entity.id
_entity.type
_entity.pdbx_description
1 polymer ?
#
loop_
_entity_poly.entity_id
_entity_poly.type
_entity_poly.pdbx_seq_one_letter_code
_entity_poly.pdbx_strand_id
1 'polypeptide(L)'
;MLRNKLAFPIVSSLLFIPLVAGASPLVPDVTPVDIIGDYDTGIFNVVCDYSHTLPDDAIIMPGRPGIAMMHDFFGNTGADAMSTTESLQNAPKTTCTSPYDSTSYWAPQLMRADGSIVKPAYIKVYYRNNEPEKQAAAPIPPGLQLLAGNHHRPVGQYDPNVWFYCRTSLEGGEHSNQPPESCPQIPGFEEGSEFNISLTFPDCWDGKNLVTFGNPKKRNATFSNDGVCPAAFPVKIPQMNMRIHYAMNDNGNLKDAKLSMDPKVDAQGNITPVWGDLYSAHADFFSAWNPRTTRYSVEECLNRKVACDKDIPGDFERSSADGWISTDNGRQGFDDPIIKVGGDKNIGLVKFDLPQRLDSHTITKADLRLYGRQVSGRTGQVRLYALPEVNWDENAGQPTLTQCPSTPALDTAQMWTDTVMKTFDVTQTVQQAMKDGKREIAFCLAGSSAADAEFSSKEGKRGPVLRFNFDPVADTSAAQ
;
A
#
# COMPACT_ATOMS: atom_id res chain seq x y z
N MET A 1 75.57 -7.45 -37.84
CA MET A 1 75.02 -8.25 -38.95
C MET A 1 73.74 -8.93 -38.46
N LEU A 2 72.66 -8.76 -39.23
CA LEU A 2 71.35 -9.47 -39.25
C LEU A 2 70.54 -9.56 -37.93
N ARG A 3 69.48 -8.76 -37.72
CA ARG A 3 68.07 -8.95 -38.17
C ARG A 3 67.47 -10.33 -37.86
N ASN A 4 66.51 -10.39 -36.92
CA ASN A 4 65.12 -10.69 -37.26
C ASN A 4 64.15 -10.34 -36.11
N LYS A 5 63.19 -9.47 -36.41
CA LYS A 5 61.98 -9.21 -35.61
C LYS A 5 60.93 -10.23 -36.05
N LEU A 6 60.38 -11.00 -35.12
CA LEU A 6 59.09 -11.69 -35.30
C LEU A 6 58.07 -11.00 -34.40
N ALA A 7 57.08 -10.37 -35.04
CA ALA A 7 55.88 -9.86 -34.39
C ALA A 7 54.81 -10.97 -34.41
N PHE A 8 54.28 -11.33 -33.24
CA PHE A 8 53.07 -12.13 -33.11
C PHE A 8 51.88 -11.18 -32.91
N PRO A 9 50.74 -11.35 -33.62
CA PRO A 9 49.55 -10.57 -33.35
C PRO A 9 48.82 -11.18 -32.14
N ILE A 10 48.57 -10.35 -31.13
CA ILE A 10 47.68 -10.70 -30.02
C ILE A 10 46.25 -10.58 -30.55
N VAL A 11 45.61 -11.71 -30.82
CA VAL A 11 44.17 -11.77 -31.08
C VAL A 11 43.49 -11.64 -29.71
N SER A 12 42.89 -10.46 -29.45
CA SER A 12 42.07 -10.23 -28.27
C SER A 12 40.77 -11.01 -28.42
N SER A 13 40.68 -12.15 -27.75
CA SER A 13 39.44 -12.90 -27.59
C SER A 13 38.50 -12.10 -26.69
N LEU A 14 37.53 -11.41 -27.29
CA LEU A 14 36.36 -10.90 -26.59
C LEU A 14 35.59 -12.08 -26.00
N LEU A 15 35.76 -12.31 -24.69
CA LEU A 15 34.85 -13.16 -23.93
C LEU A 15 33.46 -12.49 -23.98
N PHE A 16 32.57 -13.05 -24.79
CA PHE A 16 31.14 -12.87 -24.61
C PHE A 16 30.77 -13.54 -23.27
N ILE A 17 30.68 -12.74 -22.21
CA ILE A 17 29.99 -13.15 -20.99
C ILE A 17 28.50 -13.06 -21.34
N PRO A 18 27.76 -14.19 -21.44
CA PRO A 18 26.33 -14.10 -21.58
C PRO A 18 25.81 -13.42 -20.31
N LEU A 19 25.10 -12.31 -20.49
CA LEU A 19 24.32 -11.69 -19.44
C LEU A 19 23.36 -12.77 -18.93
N VAL A 20 23.71 -13.40 -17.82
CA VAL A 20 22.74 -14.19 -17.07
C VAL A 20 21.68 -13.16 -16.69
N ALA A 21 20.52 -13.24 -17.34
CA ALA A 21 19.32 -12.59 -16.85
C ALA A 21 19.09 -13.18 -15.46
N GLY A 22 19.67 -12.52 -14.44
CA GLY A 22 19.41 -12.85 -13.06
C GLY A 22 17.91 -12.75 -12.90
N ALA A 23 17.27 -13.84 -12.47
CA ALA A 23 15.87 -13.80 -12.09
C ALA A 23 15.69 -12.56 -11.20
N SER A 24 14.80 -11.65 -11.60
CA SER A 24 14.46 -10.51 -10.77
C SER A 24 14.15 -11.03 -9.36
N PRO A 25 14.79 -10.48 -8.32
CA PRO A 25 14.51 -10.93 -6.97
C PRO A 25 13.00 -10.77 -6.73
N LEU A 26 12.36 -11.82 -6.18
CA LEU A 26 10.94 -11.76 -5.80
C LEU A 26 10.69 -10.69 -4.72
N VAL A 27 11.76 -10.22 -4.08
CA VAL A 27 11.77 -9.09 -3.15
C VAL A 27 11.72 -7.79 -3.95
N PRO A 28 10.66 -6.98 -3.80
CA PRO A 28 10.62 -5.66 -4.40
C PRO A 28 11.74 -4.79 -3.83
N ASP A 29 12.41 -4.03 -4.70
CA ASP A 29 13.39 -3.04 -4.24
C ASP A 29 12.73 -2.04 -3.30
N VAL A 30 13.41 -1.78 -2.18
CA VAL A 30 13.02 -0.76 -1.21
C VAL A 30 13.92 0.44 -1.42
N THR A 31 13.31 1.61 -1.64
CA THR A 31 14.07 2.87 -1.59
C THR A 31 14.23 3.26 -0.12
N PRO A 32 15.46 3.45 0.39
CA PRO A 32 15.66 4.02 1.70
C PRO A 32 14.97 5.38 1.80
N VAL A 33 14.28 5.61 2.91
CA VAL A 33 13.53 6.84 3.18
C VAL A 33 13.78 7.28 4.62
N ASP A 34 13.87 8.59 4.81
CA ASP A 34 13.98 9.17 6.15
C ASP A 34 12.64 9.10 6.89
N ILE A 35 12.73 8.85 8.20
CA ILE A 35 11.59 8.95 9.12
C ILE A 35 11.28 10.43 9.36
N ILE A 36 10.02 10.82 9.17
CA ILE A 36 9.60 12.24 9.18
C ILE A 36 8.54 12.55 10.24
N GLY A 37 7.70 11.58 10.61
CA GLY A 37 6.48 11.86 11.36
C GLY A 37 6.65 12.14 12.86
N ASP A 38 5.76 13.00 13.37
CA ASP A 38 5.44 13.15 14.81
C ASP A 38 4.44 12.09 15.30
N TYR A 39 3.97 11.20 14.41
CA TYR A 39 3.08 10.08 14.76
C TYR A 39 3.86 8.88 15.29
N ASP A 40 3.27 8.17 16.25
CA ASP A 40 3.88 6.97 16.84
C ASP A 40 4.16 5.86 15.81
N THR A 41 3.40 5.80 14.71
CA THR A 41 3.51 4.74 13.69
C THR A 41 2.92 5.17 12.34
N GLY A 42 3.54 4.73 11.24
CA GLY A 42 2.97 4.86 9.89
C GLY A 42 1.89 3.80 9.65
N ILE A 43 0.76 4.21 9.07
CA ILE A 43 -0.42 3.35 8.90
C ILE A 43 -1.24 3.72 7.67
N PHE A 44 -1.76 2.71 6.99
CA PHE A 44 -2.88 2.83 6.05
C PHE A 44 -3.87 1.68 6.27
N ASN A 45 -5.08 1.82 5.76
CA ASN A 45 -6.09 0.77 5.85
C ASN A 45 -7.03 0.75 4.65
N VAL A 46 -7.64 -0.40 4.45
CA VAL A 46 -8.78 -0.60 3.55
C VAL A 46 -9.95 -1.18 4.33
N VAL A 47 -11.16 -0.80 3.91
CA VAL A 47 -12.38 -1.50 4.30
C VAL A 47 -12.88 -2.22 3.06
N CYS A 48 -13.16 -3.50 3.17
CA CYS A 48 -13.67 -4.29 2.06
C CYS A 48 -14.99 -4.93 2.48
N ASP A 49 -16.06 -4.56 1.77
CA ASP A 49 -17.36 -5.14 2.01
C ASP A 49 -17.34 -6.65 1.72
N TYR A 50 -18.28 -7.39 2.32
CA TYR A 50 -18.50 -8.78 1.93
C TYR A 50 -18.67 -8.89 0.41
N SER A 51 -18.02 -9.89 -0.19
CA SER A 51 -18.19 -10.21 -1.61
C SER A 51 -19.16 -11.38 -1.82
N HIS A 52 -18.76 -12.59 -1.43
CA HIS A 52 -19.49 -13.83 -1.68
C HIS A 52 -19.00 -14.95 -0.75
N THR A 53 -19.67 -16.10 -0.75
CA THR A 53 -19.27 -17.28 0.05
C THR A 53 -19.11 -18.48 -0.87
N LEU A 54 -17.99 -19.20 -0.77
CA LEU A 54 -17.75 -20.45 -1.50
C LEU A 54 -17.04 -21.51 -0.64
N PRO A 55 -17.24 -22.81 -0.93
CA PRO A 55 -16.44 -23.91 -0.39
C PRO A 55 -15.07 -24.05 -1.10
N ASP A 56 -14.36 -22.93 -1.25
CA ASP A 56 -13.18 -22.79 -2.10
C ASP A 56 -11.98 -22.21 -1.32
N ASP A 57 -10.77 -22.60 -1.72
CA ASP A 57 -9.53 -22.10 -1.13
C ASP A 57 -8.36 -22.21 -2.13
N ALA A 58 -7.84 -21.08 -2.61
CA ALA A 58 -6.73 -21.04 -3.57
C ALA A 58 -5.33 -21.24 -2.94
N ILE A 59 -5.23 -21.28 -1.61
CA ILE A 59 -3.97 -21.46 -0.87
C ILE A 59 -3.84 -22.92 -0.42
N ILE A 60 -4.84 -23.42 0.30
CA ILE A 60 -4.82 -24.76 0.92
C ILE A 60 -5.29 -25.84 -0.07
N MET A 61 -6.29 -25.54 -0.91
CA MET A 61 -6.87 -26.48 -1.87
C MET A 61 -6.85 -25.94 -3.32
N PRO A 62 -5.70 -25.47 -3.82
CA PRO A 62 -5.61 -24.82 -5.13
C PRO A 62 -6.10 -25.76 -6.24
N GLY A 63 -6.93 -25.22 -7.13
CA GLY A 63 -7.47 -25.93 -8.29
C GLY A 63 -8.56 -26.95 -7.95
N ARG A 64 -9.15 -26.90 -6.75
CA ARG A 64 -10.15 -27.87 -6.30
C ARG A 64 -11.42 -27.17 -5.78
N PRO A 65 -12.33 -26.79 -6.69
CA PRO A 65 -13.58 -26.15 -6.31
C PRO A 65 -14.46 -27.05 -5.46
N GLY A 66 -15.08 -26.49 -4.44
CA GLY A 66 -16.15 -27.08 -3.66
C GLY A 66 -15.74 -28.13 -2.63
N ILE A 67 -14.44 -28.30 -2.35
CA ILE A 67 -13.96 -29.29 -1.38
C ILE A 67 -13.37 -28.68 -0.10
N ALA A 68 -13.17 -27.36 -0.06
CA ALA A 68 -12.70 -26.68 1.14
C ALA A 68 -13.87 -26.40 2.09
N MET A 69 -13.55 -25.91 3.29
CA MET A 69 -14.56 -25.33 4.17
C MET A 69 -15.25 -24.11 3.54
N MET A 70 -16.39 -23.71 4.09
CA MET A 70 -17.11 -22.53 3.62
C MET A 70 -16.37 -21.28 4.07
N HIS A 71 -15.93 -20.48 3.10
CA HIS A 71 -15.26 -19.21 3.32
C HIS A 71 -16.14 -18.04 2.89
N ASP A 72 -16.17 -17.00 3.71
CA ASP A 72 -16.67 -15.67 3.32
C ASP A 72 -15.50 -14.86 2.73
N PHE A 73 -15.65 -14.43 1.48
CA PHE A 73 -14.65 -13.72 0.69
C PHE A 73 -14.87 -12.20 0.70
N PHE A 74 -13.77 -11.47 0.66
CA PHE A 74 -13.70 -10.00 0.62
C PHE A 74 -12.60 -9.55 -0.35
N GLY A 75 -12.63 -8.27 -0.73
CA GLY A 75 -11.73 -7.71 -1.72
C GLY A 75 -12.13 -8.16 -3.12
N ASN A 76 -11.26 -8.89 -3.81
CA ASN A 76 -11.50 -9.35 -5.17
C ASN A 76 -12.82 -10.13 -5.30
N THR A 77 -13.67 -9.69 -6.23
CA THR A 77 -15.02 -10.23 -6.41
C THR A 77 -15.09 -11.53 -7.22
N GLY A 78 -13.99 -11.94 -7.86
CA GLY A 78 -13.90 -13.16 -8.66
C GLY A 78 -12.97 -14.21 -8.05
N ALA A 79 -12.55 -14.05 -6.79
CA ALA A 79 -11.70 -15.02 -6.12
C ALA A 79 -12.44 -16.35 -5.89
N ASP A 80 -11.75 -17.45 -6.12
CA ASP A 80 -12.26 -18.82 -6.03
C ASP A 80 -11.10 -19.81 -5.90
N ALA A 81 -11.36 -21.13 -5.91
CA ALA A 81 -10.30 -22.13 -5.78
C ALA A 81 -9.30 -22.16 -6.95
N MET A 82 -9.63 -21.52 -8.09
CA MET A 82 -8.79 -21.44 -9.29
C MET A 82 -7.92 -20.19 -9.34
N SER A 83 -8.04 -19.31 -8.34
CA SER A 83 -7.38 -18.02 -8.35
C SER A 83 -5.85 -18.13 -8.42
N THR A 84 -5.26 -17.30 -9.27
CA THR A 84 -3.82 -17.07 -9.38
C THR A 84 -3.52 -15.58 -9.22
N THR A 85 -2.24 -15.23 -9.12
CA THR A 85 -1.85 -13.81 -9.05
C THR A 85 -2.35 -13.05 -10.28
N GLU A 86 -2.19 -13.66 -11.46
CA GLU A 86 -2.60 -13.11 -12.74
C GLU A 86 -4.12 -12.99 -12.84
N SER A 87 -4.89 -13.99 -12.39
CA SER A 87 -6.36 -13.91 -12.46
C SER A 87 -6.89 -12.77 -11.58
N LEU A 88 -6.31 -12.60 -10.37
CA LEU A 88 -6.71 -11.56 -9.44
C LEU A 88 -6.33 -10.16 -9.96
N GLN A 89 -5.14 -9.98 -10.54
CA GLN A 89 -4.70 -8.69 -11.08
C GLN A 89 -5.39 -8.32 -12.41
N ASN A 90 -5.68 -9.29 -13.27
CA ASN A 90 -6.34 -9.05 -14.56
C ASN A 90 -7.86 -8.85 -14.42
N ALA A 91 -8.46 -9.26 -13.30
CA ALA A 91 -9.85 -8.99 -12.96
C ALA A 91 -9.92 -8.17 -11.65
N PRO A 92 -9.50 -6.89 -11.68
CA PRO A 92 -9.20 -6.12 -10.47
C PRO A 92 -10.44 -5.65 -9.69
N LYS A 93 -11.64 -6.09 -10.07
CA LYS A 93 -12.89 -5.66 -9.44
C LYS A 93 -12.89 -6.07 -7.96
N THR A 94 -12.98 -5.07 -7.09
CA THR A 94 -12.84 -5.22 -5.65
C THR A 94 -14.01 -4.60 -4.89
N THR A 95 -14.27 -5.12 -3.69
CA THR A 95 -15.17 -4.54 -2.67
C THR A 95 -14.45 -3.57 -1.74
N CYS A 96 -13.13 -3.43 -1.87
CA CYS A 96 -12.32 -2.57 -1.03
C CYS A 96 -12.50 -1.07 -1.35
N THR A 97 -12.33 -0.23 -0.33
CA THR A 97 -12.35 1.22 -0.45
C THR A 97 -11.21 1.76 -1.33
N SER A 98 -10.11 1.03 -1.46
CA SER A 98 -9.07 1.33 -2.45
C SER A 98 -9.38 0.56 -3.73
N PRO A 99 -9.59 1.23 -4.87
CA PRO A 99 -9.87 0.55 -6.13
C PRO A 99 -8.64 -0.23 -6.65
N TYR A 100 -7.44 0.09 -6.14
CA TYR A 100 -6.18 -0.54 -6.53
C TYR A 100 -5.83 -1.78 -5.68
N ASP A 101 -6.74 -2.19 -4.78
CA ASP A 101 -6.61 -3.43 -4.00
C ASP A 101 -7.39 -4.58 -4.65
N SER A 102 -6.72 -5.32 -5.53
CA SER A 102 -7.28 -6.54 -6.14
C SER A 102 -6.98 -7.80 -5.33
N THR A 103 -6.47 -7.66 -4.10
CA THR A 103 -6.22 -8.76 -3.17
C THR A 103 -7.52 -9.47 -2.81
N SER A 104 -7.42 -10.78 -2.61
CA SER A 104 -8.49 -11.55 -1.98
C SER A 104 -8.15 -11.86 -0.52
N TYR A 105 -9.16 -11.70 0.33
CA TYR A 105 -9.13 -12.03 1.74
C TYR A 105 -10.30 -12.97 2.01
N TRP A 106 -10.10 -14.00 2.82
CA TRP A 106 -11.21 -14.84 3.23
C TRP A 106 -11.03 -15.39 4.65
N ALA A 107 -12.16 -15.75 5.25
CA ALA A 107 -12.22 -16.34 6.57
C ALA A 107 -13.39 -17.34 6.65
N PRO A 108 -13.36 -18.31 7.58
CA PRO A 108 -14.43 -19.28 7.73
C PRO A 108 -15.77 -18.62 8.04
N GLN A 109 -16.83 -19.18 7.46
CA GLN A 109 -18.20 -18.77 7.74
C GLN A 109 -18.55 -18.99 9.22
N LEU A 110 -19.26 -18.04 9.83
CA LEU A 110 -19.75 -18.09 11.20
C LEU A 110 -21.19 -18.62 11.25
N MET A 111 -21.46 -19.58 12.14
CA MET A 111 -22.78 -20.15 12.39
C MET A 111 -23.12 -20.11 13.89
N ARG A 112 -24.34 -19.71 14.23
CA ARG A 112 -24.87 -19.77 15.60
C ARG A 112 -25.27 -21.19 15.98
N ALA A 113 -25.49 -21.42 17.27
CA ALA A 113 -25.96 -22.72 17.79
C ALA A 113 -27.30 -23.18 17.20
N ASP A 114 -28.17 -22.25 16.78
CA ASP A 114 -29.45 -22.53 16.13
C ASP A 114 -29.32 -22.90 14.63
N GLY A 115 -28.11 -22.90 14.09
CA GLY A 115 -27.83 -23.19 12.68
C GLY A 115 -27.93 -21.97 11.76
N SER A 116 -28.25 -20.78 12.27
CA SER A 116 -28.26 -19.56 11.45
C SER A 116 -26.84 -19.09 11.12
N ILE A 117 -26.61 -18.76 9.85
CA ILE A 117 -25.34 -18.16 9.40
C ILE A 117 -25.32 -16.68 9.74
N VAL A 118 -24.22 -16.24 10.33
CA VAL A 118 -23.94 -14.82 10.57
C VAL A 118 -22.98 -14.34 9.49
N LYS A 119 -23.55 -13.68 8.50
CA LYS A 119 -22.77 -13.10 7.41
C LYS A 119 -22.03 -11.84 7.91
N PRO A 120 -20.72 -11.71 7.68
CA PRO A 120 -19.98 -10.49 8.00
C PRO A 120 -20.43 -9.33 7.10
N ALA A 121 -20.40 -8.11 7.61
CA ALA A 121 -20.72 -6.93 6.81
C ALA A 121 -19.52 -6.50 5.96
N TYR A 122 -18.35 -6.41 6.59
CA TYR A 122 -17.10 -6.01 5.95
C TYR A 122 -15.89 -6.54 6.74
N ILE A 123 -14.71 -6.47 6.14
CA ILE A 123 -13.43 -6.49 6.84
C ILE A 123 -12.81 -5.10 6.86
N LYS A 124 -12.08 -4.79 7.93
CA LYS A 124 -11.14 -3.68 7.96
C LYS A 124 -9.73 -4.22 8.11
N VAL A 125 -8.87 -3.89 7.15
CA VAL A 125 -7.49 -4.37 7.13
C VAL A 125 -6.55 -3.21 7.39
N TYR A 126 -5.82 -3.29 8.50
CA TYR A 126 -4.78 -2.32 8.83
C TYR A 126 -3.42 -2.85 8.41
N TYR A 127 -2.62 -1.98 7.80
CA TYR A 127 -1.23 -2.24 7.44
C TYR A 127 -0.33 -1.28 8.21
N ARG A 128 0.68 -1.82 8.91
CA ARG A 128 1.57 -1.04 9.78
C ARG A 128 3.02 -1.48 9.64
N ASN A 129 3.92 -0.54 9.92
CA ASN A 129 5.26 -0.83 10.40
C ASN A 129 5.49 0.01 11.65
N ASN A 130 5.45 -0.61 12.83
CA ASN A 130 5.53 0.10 14.10
C ASN A 130 6.96 0.60 14.41
N GLU A 131 7.97 -0.08 13.87
CA GLU A 131 9.39 0.16 14.19
C GLU A 131 10.26 0.25 12.92
N PRO A 132 9.94 1.15 11.96
CA PRO A 132 10.71 1.31 10.72
C PRO A 132 12.18 1.69 10.95
N GLU A 133 12.50 2.30 12.09
CA GLU A 133 13.86 2.60 12.54
C GLU A 133 14.70 1.35 12.83
N LYS A 134 14.06 0.25 13.24
CA LYS A 134 14.75 -1.03 13.45
C LYS A 134 14.86 -1.80 12.15
N GLN A 135 13.78 -1.81 11.37
CA GLN A 135 13.75 -2.44 10.06
C GLN A 135 12.65 -1.85 9.18
N ALA A 136 13.05 -1.25 8.06
CA ALA A 136 12.11 -0.79 7.03
C ALA A 136 11.36 -1.97 6.40
N ALA A 137 10.07 -1.78 6.13
CA ALA A 137 9.28 -2.76 5.42
C ALA A 137 9.53 -2.66 3.90
N ALA A 138 9.49 -3.79 3.22
CA ALA A 138 9.42 -3.88 1.77
C ALA A 138 7.96 -3.90 1.29
N PRO A 139 7.66 -3.41 0.07
CA PRO A 139 6.36 -3.63 -0.57
C PRO A 139 5.99 -5.12 -0.57
N ILE A 140 4.71 -5.42 -0.31
CA ILE A 140 4.20 -6.79 -0.45
C ILE A 140 4.28 -7.18 -1.92
N PRO A 141 5.00 -8.27 -2.29
CA PRO A 141 5.06 -8.70 -3.67
C PRO A 141 3.69 -9.27 -4.10
N PRO A 142 3.24 -9.00 -5.33
CA PRO A 142 2.08 -9.67 -5.90
C PRO A 142 2.23 -11.19 -5.80
N GLY A 143 1.14 -11.83 -5.44
CA GLY A 143 1.07 -13.29 -5.30
C GLY A 143 1.49 -13.82 -3.95
N LEU A 144 1.98 -12.97 -3.02
CA LEU A 144 2.27 -13.42 -1.67
C LEU A 144 1.01 -13.94 -0.98
N GLN A 145 1.07 -15.19 -0.53
CA GLN A 145 0.05 -15.86 0.23
C GLN A 145 0.46 -15.93 1.70
N LEU A 146 -0.45 -15.57 2.60
CA LEU A 146 -0.24 -15.60 4.04
C LEU A 146 -1.45 -16.21 4.76
N LEU A 147 -1.18 -16.83 5.91
CA LEU A 147 -2.18 -17.43 6.78
C LEU A 147 -2.05 -16.86 8.20
N ALA A 148 -3.16 -16.48 8.80
CA ALA A 148 -3.26 -16.07 10.20
C ALA A 148 -4.14 -17.05 11.00
N GLY A 149 -3.90 -17.14 12.31
CA GLY A 149 -4.63 -18.06 13.19
C GLY A 149 -4.26 -19.54 12.99
N ASN A 150 -5.09 -20.41 13.60
CA ASN A 150 -4.87 -21.85 13.62
C ASN A 150 -6.21 -22.59 13.76
N HIS A 151 -6.69 -23.17 12.67
CA HIS A 151 -7.96 -23.92 12.67
C HIS A 151 -7.92 -25.24 13.45
N HIS A 152 -6.75 -25.69 13.92
CA HIS A 152 -6.60 -26.87 14.79
C HIS A 152 -6.35 -26.50 16.26
N ARG A 153 -6.52 -25.24 16.64
CA ARG A 153 -6.25 -24.78 18.00
C ARG A 153 -7.20 -25.45 19.01
N PRO A 154 -6.67 -26.08 20.07
CA PRO A 154 -7.52 -26.64 21.11
C PRO A 154 -8.28 -25.56 21.89
N VAL A 155 -9.50 -25.89 22.32
CA VAL A 155 -10.35 -25.05 23.18
C VAL A 155 -9.57 -24.53 24.39
N GLY A 156 -9.71 -23.24 24.68
CA GLY A 156 -9.11 -22.59 25.86
C GLY A 156 -7.62 -22.28 25.74
N GLN A 157 -6.98 -22.57 24.59
CA GLN A 157 -5.58 -22.20 24.37
C GLN A 157 -5.44 -20.79 23.79
N TYR A 158 -4.60 -19.98 24.43
CA TYR A 158 -4.29 -18.61 24.01
C TYR A 158 -3.60 -18.54 22.64
N ASP A 159 -4.13 -17.71 21.74
CA ASP A 159 -3.44 -17.22 20.54
C ASP A 159 -3.14 -15.72 20.69
N PRO A 160 -1.87 -15.28 20.67
CA PRO A 160 -1.57 -13.85 20.74
C PRO A 160 -2.00 -13.07 19.49
N ASN A 161 -2.28 -13.75 18.39
CA ASN A 161 -2.58 -13.14 17.09
C ASN A 161 -4.07 -13.18 16.72
N VAL A 162 -4.93 -13.69 17.61
CA VAL A 162 -6.39 -13.72 17.42
C VAL A 162 -7.06 -13.04 18.60
N TRP A 163 -7.85 -12.02 18.30
CA TRP A 163 -8.60 -11.25 19.29
C TRP A 163 -10.06 -11.14 18.91
N PHE A 164 -10.93 -11.28 19.90
CA PHE A 164 -12.36 -11.04 19.79
C PHE A 164 -12.67 -9.65 20.32
N TYR A 165 -13.66 -9.00 19.72
CA TYR A 165 -14.17 -7.73 20.21
C TYR A 165 -15.69 -7.73 20.22
N CYS A 166 -16.26 -7.30 21.34
CA CYS A 166 -17.68 -6.93 21.43
C CYS A 166 -17.76 -5.45 21.70
N ARG A 167 -18.61 -4.74 20.96
CA ARG A 167 -18.98 -3.37 21.34
C ARG A 167 -19.79 -3.42 22.64
N THR A 168 -19.51 -2.52 23.57
CA THR A 168 -20.23 -2.42 24.86
C THR A 168 -20.85 -1.04 25.10
N SER A 169 -20.47 -0.02 24.32
CA SER A 169 -21.08 1.32 24.33
C SER A 169 -20.97 2.01 22.96
N LEU A 170 -21.57 3.20 22.81
CA LEU A 170 -21.37 4.01 21.61
C LEU A 170 -19.92 4.50 21.45
N GLU A 171 -19.14 4.54 22.53
CA GLU A 171 -17.76 5.02 22.52
C GLU A 171 -16.75 3.89 22.23
N GLY A 172 -17.13 2.63 22.43
CA GLY A 172 -16.22 1.50 22.21
C GLY A 172 -16.71 0.17 22.76
N GLY A 173 -15.76 -0.70 23.07
CA GLY A 173 -16.02 -2.07 23.43
C GLY A 173 -14.84 -2.75 24.09
N GLU A 174 -14.99 -4.04 24.33
CA GLU A 174 -14.02 -4.87 25.04
C GLU A 174 -13.32 -5.82 24.08
N HIS A 175 -12.00 -5.92 24.23
CA HIS A 175 -11.17 -6.90 23.55
C HIS A 175 -10.90 -8.09 24.47
N SER A 176 -10.96 -9.30 23.91
CA SER A 176 -10.70 -10.54 24.63
C SER A 176 -9.92 -11.52 23.77
N ASN A 177 -9.05 -12.30 24.38
CA ASN A 177 -8.40 -13.45 23.76
C ASN A 177 -9.21 -14.76 23.93
N GLN A 178 -10.34 -14.69 24.64
CA GLN A 178 -11.33 -15.76 24.76
C GLN A 178 -12.57 -15.37 23.94
N PRO A 179 -13.15 -16.29 23.16
CA PRO A 179 -14.38 -16.02 22.46
C PRO A 179 -15.52 -15.66 23.45
N PRO A 180 -16.24 -14.55 23.22
CA PRO A 180 -17.36 -14.16 24.07
C PRO A 180 -18.57 -15.08 23.83
N GLU A 181 -19.33 -15.38 24.89
CA GLU A 181 -20.62 -16.10 24.74
C GLU A 181 -21.74 -15.18 24.21
N SER A 182 -21.59 -13.86 24.36
CA SER A 182 -22.54 -12.89 23.81
C SER A 182 -21.92 -11.50 23.71
N CYS A 183 -22.34 -10.72 22.72
CA CYS A 183 -22.14 -9.28 22.70
C CYS A 183 -23.44 -8.55 23.11
N PRO A 184 -23.38 -7.45 23.86
CA PRO A 184 -24.57 -6.72 24.30
C PRO A 184 -25.22 -5.95 23.15
N GLN A 185 -26.51 -5.68 23.28
CA GLN A 185 -27.23 -4.71 22.44
C GLN A 185 -26.82 -3.30 22.84
N ILE A 186 -26.59 -2.42 21.85
CA ILE A 186 -26.18 -1.05 22.09
C ILE A 186 -27.33 -0.09 21.71
N PRO A 187 -28.01 0.53 22.69
CA PRO A 187 -29.04 1.51 22.40
C PRO A 187 -28.51 2.66 21.55
N GLY A 188 -29.22 3.00 20.47
CA GLY A 188 -28.83 4.07 19.54
C GLY A 188 -27.75 3.69 18.53
N PHE A 189 -27.38 2.41 18.45
CA PHE A 189 -26.48 1.89 17.43
C PHE A 189 -27.26 1.07 16.40
N GLU A 190 -27.13 1.43 15.12
CA GLU A 190 -27.96 0.86 14.04
C GLU A 190 -27.75 -0.64 13.85
N GLU A 191 -26.56 -1.16 14.15
CA GLU A 191 -26.23 -2.59 14.01
C GLU A 191 -26.67 -3.42 15.24
N GLY A 192 -27.27 -2.81 16.26
CA GLY A 192 -27.69 -3.49 17.50
C GLY A 192 -26.51 -4.00 18.31
N SER A 193 -26.17 -5.28 18.15
CA SER A 193 -24.93 -5.88 18.68
C SER A 193 -23.84 -5.91 17.62
N GLU A 194 -22.59 -5.67 18.02
CA GLU A 194 -21.41 -5.79 17.15
C GLU A 194 -20.43 -6.80 17.71
N PHE A 195 -20.00 -7.73 16.86
CA PHE A 195 -18.96 -8.71 17.13
C PHE A 195 -17.86 -8.63 16.07
N ASN A 196 -16.60 -8.78 16.48
CA ASN A 196 -15.50 -8.82 15.53
C ASN A 196 -14.48 -9.90 15.90
N ILE A 197 -13.85 -10.45 14.87
CA ILE A 197 -12.66 -11.32 14.98
C ILE A 197 -11.50 -10.57 14.32
N SER A 198 -10.42 -10.32 15.07
CA SER A 198 -9.23 -9.65 14.59
C SER A 198 -8.07 -10.65 14.51
N LEU A 199 -7.46 -10.74 13.33
CA LEU A 199 -6.37 -11.67 13.04
C LEU A 199 -5.13 -10.92 12.58
N THR A 200 -4.01 -11.14 13.26
CA THR A 200 -2.71 -10.58 12.89
C THR A 200 -1.93 -11.58 12.06
N PHE A 201 -1.49 -11.14 10.88
CA PHE A 201 -0.68 -11.94 9.96
C PHE A 201 0.82 -11.79 10.26
N PRO A 202 1.64 -12.80 9.89
CA PRO A 202 3.10 -12.70 9.96
C PRO A 202 3.62 -11.55 9.09
N ASP A 203 4.67 -10.89 9.55
CA ASP A 203 5.26 -9.68 8.96
C ASP A 203 6.72 -9.85 8.53
N CYS A 204 7.24 -11.08 8.57
CA CYS A 204 8.58 -11.43 8.09
C CYS A 204 8.50 -12.57 7.08
N TRP A 205 8.87 -12.28 5.84
CA TRP A 205 8.83 -13.21 4.71
C TRP A 205 10.24 -13.75 4.38
N ASP A 206 10.31 -14.99 3.87
CA ASP A 206 11.56 -15.67 3.51
C ASP A 206 12.29 -15.08 2.29
N GLY A 207 11.65 -14.14 1.59
CA GLY A 207 12.19 -13.46 0.42
C GLY A 207 12.22 -14.32 -0.85
N LYS A 208 11.61 -15.51 -0.84
CA LYS A 208 11.73 -16.53 -1.89
C LYS A 208 10.42 -17.20 -2.26
N ASN A 209 9.57 -17.54 -1.32
CA ASN A 209 8.36 -18.34 -1.58
C ASN A 209 7.11 -17.47 -1.45
N LEU A 210 6.45 -17.19 -2.58
CA LEU A 210 5.18 -16.47 -2.57
C LEU A 210 4.04 -17.34 -2.04
N VAL A 211 4.07 -18.65 -2.32
CA VAL A 211 3.06 -19.61 -1.87
C VAL A 211 3.36 -20.10 -0.46
N THR A 212 2.31 -20.29 0.32
CA THR A 212 2.39 -20.83 1.69
C THR A 212 1.65 -22.16 1.79
N PHE A 213 1.84 -22.88 2.89
CA PHE A 213 1.20 -24.17 3.13
C PHE A 213 0.51 -24.16 4.48
N GLY A 214 -0.62 -24.87 4.59
CA GLY A 214 -1.36 -25.02 5.86
C GLY A 214 -0.52 -25.62 6.99
N ASN A 215 0.53 -26.39 6.67
CA ASN A 215 1.47 -26.90 7.66
C ASN A 215 2.31 -25.74 8.26
N PRO A 216 2.19 -25.45 9.57
CA PRO A 216 2.91 -24.34 10.20
C PRO A 216 4.44 -24.40 10.03
N LYS A 217 5.02 -25.61 9.92
CA LYS A 217 6.47 -25.82 9.73
C LYS A 217 6.96 -25.49 8.31
N LYS A 218 6.03 -25.27 7.37
CA LYS A 218 6.31 -24.99 5.95
C LYS A 218 5.79 -23.62 5.52
N ARG A 219 5.41 -22.75 6.47
CA ARG A 219 4.99 -21.39 6.15
C ARG A 219 6.17 -20.59 5.58
N ASN A 220 5.88 -19.77 4.59
CA ASN A 220 6.79 -18.83 3.94
C ASN A 220 7.05 -17.55 4.76
N ALA A 221 6.29 -17.33 5.83
CA ALA A 221 6.39 -16.15 6.67
C ALA A 221 6.25 -16.47 8.17
N THR A 222 6.83 -15.61 8.99
CA THR A 222 6.78 -15.66 10.46
C THR A 222 6.58 -14.26 11.06
N PHE A 223 6.40 -14.19 12.37
CA PHE A 223 6.28 -12.92 13.09
C PHE A 223 7.66 -12.37 13.42
N SER A 224 7.80 -11.05 13.34
CA SER A 224 8.95 -10.34 13.87
C SER A 224 9.05 -10.50 15.39
N ASN A 225 10.27 -10.39 15.90
CA ASN A 225 10.53 -10.30 17.33
C ASN A 225 11.04 -8.89 17.63
N ASP A 226 10.25 -8.12 18.39
CA ASP A 226 10.57 -6.72 18.70
C ASP A 226 10.87 -5.89 17.44
N GLY A 227 9.99 -6.02 16.45
CA GLY A 227 10.05 -5.33 15.15
C GLY A 227 11.06 -5.88 14.16
N VAL A 228 12.01 -6.70 14.59
CA VAL A 228 13.10 -7.23 13.75
C VAL A 228 12.77 -8.64 13.24
N CYS A 229 13.05 -8.87 11.96
CA CYS A 229 12.82 -10.16 11.35
C CYS A 229 13.90 -11.20 11.67
N PRO A 230 13.51 -12.47 11.93
CA PRO A 230 14.48 -13.56 12.07
C PRO A 230 15.29 -13.78 10.78
N ALA A 231 16.52 -14.28 10.92
CA ALA A 231 17.43 -14.49 9.78
C ALA A 231 16.88 -15.42 8.68
N ALA A 232 16.02 -16.38 9.03
CA ALA A 232 15.37 -17.27 8.08
C ALA A 232 14.24 -16.58 7.27
N PHE A 233 13.73 -15.45 7.75
CA PHE A 233 12.64 -14.68 7.17
C PHE A 233 13.03 -13.20 7.06
N PRO A 234 14.09 -12.87 6.29
CA PRO A 234 14.78 -11.58 6.43
C PRO A 234 14.00 -10.38 5.88
N VAL A 235 12.95 -10.60 5.10
CA VAL A 235 12.21 -9.52 4.45
C VAL A 235 11.04 -9.08 5.32
N LYS A 236 11.18 -7.91 5.95
CA LYS A 236 10.06 -7.26 6.64
C LYS A 236 9.02 -6.84 5.61
N ILE A 237 7.77 -7.19 5.84
CA ILE A 237 6.61 -6.71 5.09
C ILE A 237 5.67 -5.96 6.06
N PRO A 238 4.71 -5.17 5.58
CA PRO A 238 3.72 -4.54 6.44
C PRO A 238 3.01 -5.58 7.31
N GLN A 239 2.95 -5.34 8.62
CA GLN A 239 2.15 -6.17 9.51
C GLN A 239 0.69 -5.88 9.26
N MET A 240 -0.04 -6.92 8.87
CA MET A 240 -1.45 -6.82 8.55
C MET A 240 -2.30 -7.30 9.73
N ASN A 241 -3.29 -6.51 10.11
CA ASN A 241 -4.32 -6.89 11.06
C ASN A 241 -5.69 -6.81 10.36
N MET A 242 -6.28 -7.98 10.12
CA MET A 242 -7.59 -8.10 9.49
C MET A 242 -8.65 -8.23 10.56
N ARG A 243 -9.58 -7.27 10.62
CA ARG A 243 -10.73 -7.28 11.52
C ARG A 243 -11.99 -7.59 10.74
N ILE A 244 -12.57 -8.75 10.98
CA ILE A 244 -13.85 -9.18 10.41
C ILE A 244 -14.95 -8.62 11.29
N HIS A 245 -15.86 -7.86 10.69
CA HIS A 245 -16.93 -7.19 11.40
C HIS A 245 -18.28 -7.86 11.12
N TYR A 246 -18.97 -8.24 12.19
CA TYR A 246 -20.31 -8.83 12.18
C TYR A 246 -21.31 -7.89 12.85
N ALA A 247 -22.22 -7.34 12.05
CA ALA A 247 -23.42 -6.67 12.54
C ALA A 247 -24.43 -7.75 12.99
N MET A 248 -24.54 -7.95 14.30
CA MET A 248 -25.32 -9.05 14.90
C MET A 248 -26.81 -8.69 15.06
N ASN A 249 -27.19 -7.43 14.78
CA ASN A 249 -28.54 -6.88 14.92
C ASN A 249 -29.07 -7.20 16.33
N ASP A 250 -30.33 -7.62 16.45
CA ASP A 250 -31.00 -7.89 17.73
C ASP A 250 -30.53 -9.18 18.44
N ASN A 251 -29.63 -9.96 17.83
CA ASN A 251 -29.18 -11.25 18.39
C ASN A 251 -27.66 -11.30 18.57
N GLY A 252 -27.20 -10.80 19.70
CA GLY A 252 -25.80 -10.88 20.12
C GLY A 252 -25.35 -12.23 20.69
N ASN A 253 -26.17 -13.28 20.65
CA ASN A 253 -25.81 -14.58 21.22
C ASN A 253 -24.76 -15.30 20.36
N LEU A 254 -23.63 -15.65 20.98
CA LEU A 254 -22.50 -16.37 20.39
C LEU A 254 -22.19 -17.66 21.15
N LYS A 255 -23.02 -18.03 22.13
CA LYS A 255 -22.86 -19.27 22.88
C LYS A 255 -22.93 -20.46 21.92
N ASP A 256 -21.92 -21.31 21.98
CA ASP A 256 -21.73 -22.47 21.10
C ASP A 256 -21.71 -22.12 19.59
N ALA A 257 -21.40 -20.86 19.25
CA ALA A 257 -21.17 -20.45 17.87
C ALA A 257 -19.93 -21.15 17.30
N LYS A 258 -19.97 -21.38 15.99
CA LYS A 258 -19.01 -22.21 15.29
C LYS A 258 -18.51 -21.57 14.02
N LEU A 259 -17.29 -21.93 13.65
CA LEU A 259 -16.68 -21.59 12.38
C LEU A 259 -16.67 -22.81 11.46
N SER A 260 -16.80 -22.56 10.16
CA SER A 260 -16.68 -23.63 9.16
C SER A 260 -15.32 -24.30 9.26
N MET A 261 -15.30 -25.61 9.00
CA MET A 261 -14.11 -26.44 8.99
C MET A 261 -14.11 -27.32 7.75
N ASP A 262 -12.93 -27.82 7.39
CA ASP A 262 -12.81 -28.69 6.22
C ASP A 262 -13.78 -29.87 6.32
N PRO A 263 -14.59 -30.11 5.27
CA PRO A 263 -15.62 -31.11 5.32
C PRO A 263 -15.00 -32.51 5.35
N LYS A 264 -15.79 -33.48 5.84
CA LYS A 264 -15.45 -34.89 5.67
C LYS A 264 -15.95 -35.36 4.32
N VAL A 265 -15.07 -35.96 3.53
CA VAL A 265 -15.42 -36.66 2.30
C VAL A 265 -15.41 -38.15 2.59
N ASP A 266 -16.56 -38.81 2.44
CA ASP A 266 -16.65 -40.26 2.61
C ASP A 266 -16.15 -41.03 1.38
N ALA A 267 -16.13 -42.36 1.47
CA ALA A 267 -15.64 -43.21 0.38
C ALA A 267 -16.51 -43.15 -0.90
N GLN A 268 -17.72 -42.60 -0.80
CA GLN A 268 -18.66 -42.41 -1.90
C GLN A 268 -18.56 -40.99 -2.49
N GLY A 269 -17.72 -40.12 -1.91
CA GLY A 269 -17.56 -38.73 -2.34
C GLY A 269 -18.60 -37.78 -1.75
N ASN A 270 -19.39 -38.21 -0.76
CA ASN A 270 -20.33 -37.31 -0.09
C ASN A 270 -19.58 -36.36 0.84
N ILE A 271 -19.86 -35.07 0.69
CA ILE A 271 -19.28 -33.99 1.48
C ILE A 271 -20.19 -33.73 2.69
N THR A 272 -19.66 -33.94 3.89
CA THR A 272 -20.35 -33.64 5.14
C THR A 272 -19.70 -32.42 5.80
N PRO A 273 -20.43 -31.30 5.98
CA PRO A 273 -19.90 -30.11 6.65
C PRO A 273 -19.41 -30.42 8.07
N VAL A 274 -18.29 -29.82 8.44
CA VAL A 274 -17.74 -29.86 9.80
C VAL A 274 -17.70 -28.44 10.34
N TRP A 275 -17.88 -28.30 11.65
CA TRP A 275 -17.91 -27.02 12.34
C TRP A 275 -17.05 -27.09 13.60
N GLY A 276 -16.17 -26.12 13.77
CA GLY A 276 -15.28 -25.96 14.92
C GLY A 276 -15.75 -24.83 15.82
N ASP A 277 -15.28 -24.76 17.06
CA ASP A 277 -15.54 -23.61 17.93
C ASP A 277 -14.79 -22.35 17.45
N LEU A 278 -15.05 -21.21 18.09
CA LEU A 278 -14.43 -19.93 17.71
C LEU A 278 -12.91 -19.87 17.91
N TYR A 279 -12.27 -20.80 18.64
CA TYR A 279 -10.80 -20.85 18.74
C TYR A 279 -10.15 -21.33 17.43
N SER A 280 -10.92 -21.93 16.51
CA SER A 280 -10.44 -22.30 15.17
C SER A 280 -10.35 -21.11 14.20
N ALA A 281 -10.59 -19.89 14.67
CA ALA A 281 -10.51 -18.67 13.87
C ALA A 281 -9.16 -18.56 13.15
N HIS A 282 -9.26 -18.33 11.85
CA HIS A 282 -8.14 -18.13 10.95
C HIS A 282 -8.59 -17.27 9.77
N ALA A 283 -7.62 -16.86 8.99
CA ALA A 283 -7.83 -16.05 7.81
C ALA A 283 -6.70 -16.21 6.82
N ASP A 284 -7.04 -15.88 5.59
CA ASP A 284 -6.25 -16.14 4.42
C ASP A 284 -6.11 -14.84 3.63
N PHE A 285 -4.93 -14.67 3.05
CA PHE A 285 -4.56 -13.49 2.30
C PHE A 285 -3.83 -13.90 1.04
N PHE A 286 -4.32 -13.46 -0.12
CA PHE A 286 -3.67 -13.67 -1.41
C PHE A 286 -3.45 -12.31 -2.09
N SER A 287 -2.22 -11.80 -1.97
CA SER A 287 -1.85 -10.46 -2.42
C SER A 287 -2.04 -10.29 -3.92
N ALA A 288 -2.80 -9.27 -4.31
CA ALA A 288 -2.89 -8.81 -5.69
C ALA A 288 -3.06 -7.29 -5.78
N TRP A 289 -2.52 -6.56 -4.79
CA TRP A 289 -2.42 -5.11 -4.86
C TRP A 289 -1.69 -4.64 -6.12
N ASN A 290 -2.05 -3.45 -6.61
CA ASN A 290 -1.23 -2.75 -7.59
C ASN A 290 0.18 -2.50 -7.01
N PRO A 291 1.27 -2.93 -7.68
CA PRO A 291 2.62 -2.82 -7.14
C PRO A 291 3.07 -1.38 -6.84
N ARG A 292 2.63 -0.41 -7.64
CA ARG A 292 2.99 1.01 -7.45
C ARG A 292 2.25 1.60 -6.26
N THR A 293 0.98 1.25 -6.09
CA THR A 293 0.19 1.55 -4.89
C THR A 293 0.86 0.99 -3.64
N THR A 294 1.24 -0.30 -3.61
CA THR A 294 1.91 -0.90 -2.45
C THR A 294 3.24 -0.23 -2.16
N ARG A 295 4.02 0.11 -3.20
CA ARG A 295 5.28 0.83 -3.02
C ARG A 295 5.08 2.20 -2.40
N TYR A 296 4.11 2.99 -2.88
CA TYR A 296 3.75 4.26 -2.27
C TYR A 296 3.36 4.07 -0.80
N SER A 297 2.46 3.13 -0.51
CA SER A 297 1.97 2.90 0.85
C SER A 297 3.11 2.55 1.81
N VAL A 298 4.05 1.72 1.38
CA VAL A 298 5.18 1.32 2.23
C VAL A 298 6.21 2.44 2.38
N GLU A 299 6.67 3.01 1.26
CA GLU A 299 7.77 3.97 1.28
C GLU A 299 7.32 5.36 1.73
N GLU A 300 6.15 5.84 1.30
CA GLU A 300 5.69 7.20 1.59
C GLU A 300 4.81 7.32 2.84
N CYS A 301 4.32 6.18 3.36
CA CYS A 301 3.50 6.14 4.58
C CYS A 301 4.19 5.39 5.71
N LEU A 302 4.36 4.07 5.56
CA LEU A 302 4.80 3.21 6.67
C LEU A 302 6.21 3.54 7.14
N ASN A 303 7.18 3.51 6.23
CA ASN A 303 8.59 3.71 6.56
C ASN A 303 8.92 5.15 6.98
N ARG A 304 8.03 6.11 6.70
CA ARG A 304 8.17 7.53 7.08
C ARG A 304 7.44 7.90 8.38
N LYS A 305 6.74 6.95 9.02
CA LYS A 305 5.80 7.20 10.14
C LYS A 305 4.70 8.21 9.80
N VAL A 306 4.12 8.09 8.62
CA VAL A 306 3.02 8.94 8.16
C VAL A 306 1.73 8.13 8.13
N ALA A 307 0.68 8.67 8.76
CA ALA A 307 -0.67 8.15 8.65
C ALA A 307 -1.27 8.59 7.31
N CYS A 308 -1.28 7.69 6.33
CA CYS A 308 -1.96 7.94 5.05
C CYS A 308 -3.43 7.54 5.09
N ASP A 309 -3.85 6.74 6.08
CA ASP A 309 -5.23 6.28 6.26
C ASP A 309 -5.78 5.65 4.96
N LYS A 310 -6.69 6.32 4.25
CA LYS A 310 -7.31 5.86 2.99
C LYS A 310 -6.78 6.56 1.74
N ASP A 311 -5.88 7.54 1.90
CA ASP A 311 -5.41 8.42 0.82
C ASP A 311 -4.16 7.84 0.12
N ILE A 312 -4.39 6.76 -0.63
CA ILE A 312 -3.38 6.00 -1.36
C ILE A 312 -3.64 6.08 -2.88
N PRO A 313 -2.67 6.53 -3.70
CA PRO A 313 -2.83 6.65 -5.15
C PRO A 313 -2.59 5.31 -5.89
N GLY A 314 -2.98 5.29 -7.17
CA GLY A 314 -2.73 4.16 -8.07
C GLY A 314 -1.28 4.07 -8.55
N ASP A 315 -0.65 5.22 -8.80
CA ASP A 315 0.76 5.36 -9.10
C ASP A 315 1.31 6.68 -8.53
N PHE A 316 2.62 6.84 -8.48
CA PHE A 316 3.30 8.05 -8.05
C PHE A 316 4.67 8.18 -8.73
N GLU A 317 5.24 9.38 -8.73
CA GLU A 317 6.64 9.63 -9.02
C GLU A 317 7.24 10.62 -8.01
N ARG A 318 8.50 10.43 -7.67
CA ARG A 318 9.29 11.42 -6.92
C ARG A 318 9.88 12.44 -7.90
N SER A 319 10.27 13.63 -7.42
CA SER A 319 10.92 14.62 -8.30
C SER A 319 12.17 14.03 -8.95
N SER A 320 12.31 14.24 -10.26
CA SER A 320 13.55 13.93 -10.99
C SER A 320 14.60 15.03 -10.78
N ALA A 321 14.15 16.28 -10.67
CA ALA A 321 14.97 17.42 -10.29
C ALA A 321 14.13 18.44 -9.50
N ASP A 322 14.74 19.15 -8.56
CA ASP A 322 14.14 20.32 -7.94
C ASP A 322 15.19 21.37 -7.51
N GLY A 323 14.72 22.53 -7.04
CA GLY A 323 15.62 23.60 -6.60
C GLY A 323 14.92 24.93 -6.42
N TRP A 324 15.68 25.97 -6.12
CA TRP A 324 15.17 27.32 -6.00
C TRP A 324 16.12 28.37 -6.60
N ILE A 325 15.54 29.48 -7.05
CA ILE A 325 16.28 30.61 -7.63
C ILE A 325 15.86 31.88 -6.92
N SER A 326 16.85 32.70 -6.57
CA SER A 326 16.67 34.05 -6.09
C SER A 326 16.52 35.02 -7.25
N THR A 327 15.36 35.66 -7.36
CA THR A 327 15.04 36.63 -8.40
C THR A 327 15.69 38.00 -8.17
N ASP A 328 16.25 38.25 -6.98
CA ASP A 328 16.93 39.50 -6.62
C ASP A 328 18.40 39.53 -7.05
N ASN A 329 19.13 38.43 -6.80
CA ASN A 329 20.57 38.37 -7.00
C ASN A 329 21.04 37.17 -7.85
N GLY A 330 20.10 36.36 -8.37
CA GLY A 330 20.40 35.20 -9.20
C GLY A 330 21.00 34.01 -8.44
N ARG A 331 21.11 34.06 -7.11
CA ARG A 331 21.59 32.92 -6.32
C ARG A 331 20.62 31.76 -6.47
N GLN A 332 21.13 30.55 -6.62
CA GLN A 332 20.33 29.35 -6.75
C GLN A 332 20.79 28.25 -5.80
N GLY A 333 19.90 27.31 -5.50
CA GLY A 333 20.19 26.10 -4.74
C GLY A 333 19.40 24.94 -5.33
N PHE A 334 20.09 24.08 -6.06
CA PHE A 334 19.54 22.85 -6.66
C PHE A 334 20.02 21.58 -5.93
N ASP A 335 20.99 21.70 -5.02
CA ASP A 335 21.44 20.62 -4.12
C ASP A 335 21.06 20.90 -2.65
N ASP A 336 20.27 21.96 -2.42
CA ASP A 336 19.85 22.34 -1.07
C ASP A 336 18.80 21.35 -0.57
N PRO A 337 18.77 20.99 0.74
CA PRO A 337 17.73 20.11 1.31
C PRO A 337 16.34 20.76 1.39
N ILE A 338 16.21 22.00 0.89
CA ILE A 338 15.01 22.81 0.93
C ILE A 338 14.82 23.58 -0.39
N ILE A 339 13.56 23.70 -0.80
CA ILE A 339 13.07 24.55 -1.88
C ILE A 339 12.51 25.83 -1.25
N LYS A 340 13.14 26.98 -1.52
CA LYS A 340 12.71 28.28 -0.99
C LYS A 340 11.69 28.94 -1.90
N VAL A 341 10.63 29.49 -1.30
CA VAL A 341 9.52 30.13 -2.02
C VAL A 341 9.06 31.37 -1.26
N GLY A 342 9.05 32.55 -1.89
CA GLY A 342 8.45 33.77 -1.31
C GLY A 342 9.38 34.94 -1.03
N GLY A 343 8.80 35.98 -0.40
CA GLY A 343 9.49 37.22 0.02
C GLY A 343 9.91 38.16 -1.11
N ASP A 344 9.19 38.14 -2.24
CA ASP A 344 9.51 38.81 -3.52
C ASP A 344 10.77 38.30 -4.23
N LYS A 345 11.45 37.30 -3.66
CA LYS A 345 12.84 37.02 -4.04
C LYS A 345 13.16 35.58 -4.32
N ASN A 346 12.34 34.60 -3.98
CA ASN A 346 12.64 33.19 -4.25
C ASN A 346 11.49 32.49 -4.99
N ILE A 347 11.84 31.78 -6.06
CA ILE A 347 10.96 30.86 -6.76
C ILE A 347 11.47 29.42 -6.59
N GLY A 348 10.56 28.49 -6.35
CA GLY A 348 10.86 27.06 -6.30
C GLY A 348 10.58 26.39 -7.63
N LEU A 349 11.35 25.39 -8.00
CA LEU A 349 11.19 24.60 -9.21
C LEU A 349 11.14 23.13 -8.82
N VAL A 350 10.24 22.37 -9.44
CA VAL A 350 10.15 20.92 -9.28
C VAL A 350 9.85 20.28 -10.63
N LYS A 351 10.50 19.16 -10.94
CA LYS A 351 10.36 18.40 -12.18
C LYS A 351 10.09 16.94 -11.87
N PHE A 352 9.27 16.31 -12.70
CA PHE A 352 8.90 14.90 -12.60
C PHE A 352 8.96 14.24 -13.97
N ASP A 353 9.29 12.96 -13.96
CA ASP A 353 9.17 12.10 -15.13
C ASP A 353 7.70 11.68 -15.30
N LEU A 354 7.26 11.55 -16.55
CA LEU A 354 5.99 10.96 -16.96
C LEU A 354 6.29 9.64 -17.71
N PRO A 355 6.54 8.56 -16.98
CA PRO A 355 7.02 7.31 -17.54
C PRO A 355 5.99 6.67 -18.46
N GLN A 356 6.47 5.95 -19.48
CA GLN A 356 5.63 5.31 -20.50
C GLN A 356 4.55 4.39 -19.93
N ARG A 357 4.78 3.78 -18.77
CA ARG A 357 3.77 2.91 -18.11
C ARG A 357 2.49 3.65 -17.73
N LEU A 358 2.51 4.99 -17.61
CA LEU A 358 1.29 5.76 -17.38
C LEU A 358 0.39 5.80 -18.63
N ASP A 359 0.93 5.53 -19.82
CA ASP A 359 0.16 5.55 -21.07
C ASP A 359 -0.93 4.46 -21.11
N SER A 360 -0.78 3.39 -20.32
CA SER A 360 -1.80 2.35 -20.18
C SER A 360 -2.96 2.75 -19.27
N HIS A 361 -2.94 3.95 -18.68
CA HIS A 361 -3.92 4.38 -17.70
C HIS A 361 -4.66 5.64 -18.15
N THR A 362 -5.98 5.66 -17.92
CA THR A 362 -6.76 6.90 -18.02
C THR A 362 -6.71 7.65 -16.69
N ILE A 363 -5.80 8.63 -16.59
CA ILE A 363 -5.62 9.43 -15.38
C ILE A 363 -6.89 10.24 -15.08
N THR A 364 -7.52 9.98 -13.95
CA THR A 364 -8.73 10.67 -13.47
C THR A 364 -8.41 11.81 -12.51
N LYS A 365 -7.29 11.72 -11.79
CA LYS A 365 -6.78 12.76 -10.90
C LYS A 365 -5.27 12.69 -10.79
N ALA A 366 -4.61 13.85 -10.77
CA ALA A 366 -3.21 13.95 -10.41
C ALA A 366 -2.98 15.10 -9.42
N ASP A 367 -2.18 14.86 -8.40
CA ASP A 367 -1.85 15.88 -7.40
C ASP A 367 -0.37 15.90 -7.02
N LEU A 368 0.17 17.11 -6.90
CA LEU A 368 1.53 17.36 -6.44
C LEU A 368 1.53 17.56 -4.94
N ARG A 369 2.39 16.81 -4.25
CA ARG A 369 2.55 16.82 -2.81
C ARG A 369 3.90 17.38 -2.40
N LEU A 370 3.88 18.44 -1.60
CA LEU A 370 5.07 19.12 -1.09
C LEU A 370 5.02 19.17 0.43
N TYR A 371 6.07 18.72 1.11
CA TYR A 371 6.19 18.81 2.56
C TYR A 371 6.86 20.11 2.95
N GLY A 372 6.18 21.00 3.67
CA GLY A 372 6.76 22.31 3.96
C GLY A 372 5.99 23.15 4.97
N ARG A 373 6.55 24.33 5.26
CA ARG A 373 6.01 25.30 6.21
C ARG A 373 6.30 26.74 5.78
N GLN A 374 5.61 27.67 6.41
CA GLN A 374 5.95 29.09 6.42
C GLN A 374 7.11 29.33 7.39
N VAL A 375 8.07 30.15 6.97
CA VAL A 375 9.25 30.50 7.79
C VAL A 375 9.32 31.99 8.14
N SER A 376 8.57 32.85 7.45
CA SER A 376 8.44 34.27 7.77
C SER A 376 7.04 34.81 7.41
N GLY A 377 6.71 36.02 7.89
CA GLY A 377 5.43 36.67 7.59
C GLY A 377 4.25 36.20 8.48
N ARG A 378 3.11 36.89 8.35
CA ARG A 378 1.87 36.60 9.14
C ARG A 378 0.88 35.71 8.41
N THR A 379 0.78 35.82 7.09
CA THR A 379 -0.08 34.98 6.23
C THR A 379 0.64 34.76 4.90
N GLY A 380 1.03 33.52 4.62
CA GLY A 380 1.72 33.14 3.40
C GLY A 380 0.86 32.28 2.49
N GLN A 381 0.96 32.55 1.19
CA GLN A 381 0.37 31.71 0.15
C GLN A 381 1.44 31.30 -0.83
N VAL A 382 1.37 30.05 -1.28
CA VAL A 382 2.20 29.54 -2.36
C VAL A 382 1.29 29.18 -3.54
N ARG A 383 1.62 29.72 -4.71
CA ARG A 383 0.94 29.47 -5.98
C ARG A 383 1.79 28.55 -6.83
N LEU A 384 1.14 27.58 -7.47
CA LEU A 384 1.78 26.64 -8.39
C LEU A 384 1.50 27.04 -9.84
N TYR A 385 2.51 26.99 -10.68
CA TYR A 385 2.42 27.28 -12.11
C TYR A 385 3.02 26.13 -12.91
N ALA A 386 2.46 25.83 -14.09
CA ALA A 386 3.12 24.95 -15.04
C ALA A 386 4.38 25.64 -15.58
N LEU A 387 5.49 24.91 -15.67
CA LEU A 387 6.72 25.40 -16.28
C LEU A 387 6.90 24.76 -17.67
N PRO A 388 6.87 25.55 -18.77
CA PRO A 388 6.98 25.00 -20.12
C PRO A 388 8.34 24.39 -20.44
N GLU A 389 9.41 24.97 -19.87
CA GLU A 389 10.78 24.51 -20.09
C GLU A 389 11.15 23.40 -19.11
N VAL A 390 11.51 22.24 -19.66
CA VAL A 390 11.88 21.03 -18.91
C VAL A 390 13.33 20.59 -19.16
N ASN A 391 14.07 21.28 -20.05
CA ASN A 391 15.46 20.97 -20.41
C ASN A 391 16.45 21.49 -19.36
N TRP A 392 16.28 21.04 -18.12
CA TRP A 392 17.12 21.36 -16.99
C TRP A 392 17.13 20.20 -15.98
N ASP A 393 18.21 20.06 -15.24
CA ASP A 393 18.32 19.21 -14.05
C ASP A 393 19.12 19.93 -12.95
N GLU A 394 19.34 19.26 -11.82
CA GLU A 394 20.06 19.83 -10.68
C GLU A 394 21.52 20.18 -11.00
N ASN A 395 22.13 19.48 -11.95
CA ASN A 395 23.54 19.58 -12.32
C ASN A 395 23.80 20.45 -13.55
N ALA A 396 22.82 20.59 -14.45
CA ALA A 396 22.99 21.30 -15.71
C ALA A 396 21.70 21.97 -16.23
N GLY A 397 21.89 23.03 -17.02
CA GLY A 397 20.80 23.68 -17.75
C GLY A 397 19.81 24.44 -16.86
N GLN A 398 20.20 24.82 -15.64
CA GLN A 398 19.31 25.49 -14.68
C GLN A 398 18.65 26.72 -15.32
N PRO A 399 17.31 26.89 -15.21
CA PRO A 399 16.62 27.99 -15.87
C PRO A 399 17.05 29.35 -15.33
N THR A 400 17.19 30.37 -16.19
CA THR A 400 17.45 31.75 -15.75
C THR A 400 16.13 32.51 -15.55
N LEU A 401 15.28 31.99 -14.66
CA LEU A 401 13.95 32.55 -14.40
C LEU A 401 14.01 33.67 -13.36
N THR A 402 13.42 34.82 -13.68
CA THR A 402 13.24 35.95 -12.75
C THR A 402 11.85 36.01 -12.14
N GLN A 403 10.92 35.18 -12.62
CA GLN A 403 9.57 34.99 -12.08
C GLN A 403 8.98 33.69 -12.63
N CYS A 404 7.99 33.12 -11.94
CA CYS A 404 7.18 32.05 -12.51
C CYS A 404 6.38 32.55 -13.73
N PRO A 405 5.96 31.66 -14.65
CA PRO A 405 5.22 32.03 -15.86
C PRO A 405 3.97 32.88 -15.56
N SER A 406 3.67 33.85 -16.42
CA SER A 406 2.52 34.75 -16.29
C SER A 406 1.17 34.12 -16.63
N THR A 407 1.08 32.78 -16.61
CA THR A 407 -0.17 32.04 -16.76
C THR A 407 -0.98 32.07 -15.46
N PRO A 408 -2.29 31.80 -15.50
CA PRO A 408 -3.04 31.52 -14.28
C PRO A 408 -2.34 30.45 -13.45
N ALA A 409 -2.33 30.62 -12.13
CA ALA A 409 -1.86 29.58 -11.22
C ALA A 409 -2.74 28.33 -11.40
N LEU A 410 -2.11 27.16 -11.41
CA LEU A 410 -2.79 25.87 -11.45
C LEU A 410 -3.59 25.67 -10.16
N ASP A 411 -2.95 25.97 -9.02
CA ASP A 411 -3.54 25.86 -7.70
C ASP A 411 -2.79 26.75 -6.68
N THR A 412 -3.37 26.96 -5.50
CA THR A 412 -2.81 27.79 -4.42
C THR A 412 -2.99 27.12 -3.05
N ALA A 413 -1.92 27.07 -2.27
CA ALA A 413 -1.95 26.57 -0.90
C ALA A 413 -1.73 27.69 0.13
N GLN A 414 -2.50 27.68 1.21
CA GLN A 414 -2.18 28.48 2.40
C GLN A 414 -1.03 27.83 3.16
N MET A 415 -0.12 28.66 3.66
CA MET A 415 1.03 28.23 4.47
C MET A 415 0.82 28.57 5.93
N TRP A 416 1.36 27.71 6.78
CA TRP A 416 1.28 27.80 8.24
C TRP A 416 2.67 27.47 8.83
N THR A 417 2.89 27.76 10.11
CA THR A 417 4.20 27.56 10.75
C THR A 417 4.52 26.10 11.04
N ASP A 418 3.50 25.24 11.13
CA ASP A 418 3.62 23.78 11.20
C ASP A 418 4.07 23.20 9.85
N THR A 419 4.94 22.19 9.92
CA THR A 419 5.42 21.48 8.72
C THR A 419 4.41 20.41 8.34
N VAL A 420 3.71 20.63 7.23
CA VAL A 420 2.62 19.74 6.77
C VAL A 420 2.74 19.45 5.29
N MET A 421 2.07 18.38 4.86
CA MET A 421 1.90 18.09 3.44
C MET A 421 0.91 19.09 2.83
N LYS A 422 1.38 19.85 1.84
CA LYS A 422 0.54 20.64 0.93
C LYS A 422 0.27 19.83 -0.32
N THR A 423 -0.97 19.86 -0.78
CA THR A 423 -1.43 19.17 -1.98
C THR A 423 -1.88 20.24 -2.98
N PHE A 424 -1.45 20.10 -4.23
CA PHE A 424 -1.84 20.96 -5.33
C PHE A 424 -2.47 20.11 -6.43
N ASP A 425 -3.64 20.51 -6.93
CA ASP A 425 -4.27 19.84 -8.07
C ASP A 425 -3.53 20.19 -9.37
N VAL A 426 -3.04 19.16 -10.07
CA VAL A 426 -2.35 19.29 -11.36
C VAL A 426 -2.98 18.40 -12.42
N THR A 427 -4.21 17.92 -12.19
CA THR A 427 -4.89 16.92 -13.01
C THR A 427 -4.95 17.33 -14.48
N GLN A 428 -5.44 18.54 -14.76
CA GLN A 428 -5.59 19.01 -16.14
C GLN A 428 -4.23 19.16 -16.85
N THR A 429 -3.21 19.64 -16.14
CA THR A 429 -1.86 19.82 -16.69
C THR A 429 -1.21 18.49 -17.00
N VAL A 430 -1.33 17.50 -16.11
CA VAL A 430 -0.81 16.15 -16.32
C VAL A 430 -1.52 15.46 -17.48
N GLN A 431 -2.87 15.50 -17.51
CA GLN A 431 -3.65 14.92 -18.60
C GLN A 431 -3.27 15.53 -19.95
N GLN A 432 -3.11 16.86 -20.02
CA GLN A 432 -2.70 17.53 -21.25
C GLN A 432 -1.26 17.15 -21.64
N ALA A 433 -0.33 17.09 -20.68
CA ALA A 433 1.05 16.69 -20.94
C ALA A 433 1.14 15.27 -21.51
N MET A 434 0.39 14.32 -20.94
CA MET A 434 0.31 12.95 -21.45
C MET A 434 -0.32 12.89 -22.85
N LYS A 435 -1.39 13.65 -23.09
CA LYS A 435 -2.02 13.76 -24.42
C LYS A 435 -1.07 14.30 -25.48
N ASP A 436 -0.19 15.23 -25.09
CA ASP A 436 0.84 15.82 -25.95
C ASP A 436 2.08 14.91 -26.10
N GLY A 437 2.08 13.71 -25.49
CA GLY A 437 3.19 12.76 -25.55
C GLY A 437 4.43 13.18 -24.76
N LYS A 438 4.28 14.11 -23.79
CA LYS A 438 5.40 14.56 -22.96
C LYS A 438 5.84 13.47 -21.99
N ARG A 439 7.14 13.45 -21.69
CA ARG A 439 7.80 12.51 -20.76
C ARG A 439 8.38 13.16 -19.53
N GLU A 440 8.30 14.49 -19.46
CA GLU A 440 8.69 15.27 -18.30
C GLU A 440 7.65 16.37 -18.11
N ILE A 441 7.46 16.76 -16.86
CA ILE A 441 6.62 17.89 -16.47
C ILE A 441 7.34 18.66 -15.36
N ALA A 442 7.32 20.00 -15.46
CA ALA A 442 7.91 20.85 -14.46
C ALA A 442 6.89 21.87 -13.95
N PHE A 443 7.10 22.32 -12.72
CA PHE A 443 6.28 23.31 -12.06
C PHE A 443 7.16 24.38 -11.39
N CYS A 444 6.59 25.57 -11.29
CA CYS A 444 7.19 26.72 -10.61
C CYS A 444 6.31 27.13 -9.43
N LEU A 445 6.93 27.35 -8.27
CA LEU A 445 6.31 27.78 -7.03
C LEU A 445 6.64 29.24 -6.78
N ALA A 446 5.62 30.09 -6.61
CA ALA A 446 5.80 31.48 -6.21
C ALA A 446 5.06 31.78 -4.91
N GLY A 447 5.73 32.42 -3.97
CA GLY A 447 5.14 32.86 -2.71
C GLY A 447 4.50 34.24 -2.81
N SER A 448 3.70 34.59 -1.81
CA SER A 448 3.28 35.98 -1.58
C SER A 448 4.46 36.87 -1.19
N SER A 449 4.43 38.15 -1.55
CA SER A 449 5.43 39.16 -1.15
C SER A 449 5.63 39.29 0.36
N ALA A 450 4.57 39.01 1.14
CA ALA A 450 4.53 39.23 2.58
C ALA A 450 5.02 38.05 3.44
N ALA A 451 5.45 36.93 2.85
CA ALA A 451 5.83 35.73 3.58
C ALA A 451 6.76 34.81 2.78
N ASP A 452 7.68 34.16 3.49
CA ASP A 452 8.53 33.10 2.98
C ASP A 452 8.01 31.73 3.42
N ALA A 453 8.15 30.75 2.53
CA ALA A 453 7.88 29.36 2.74
C ALA A 453 9.07 28.50 2.28
N GLU A 454 9.21 27.35 2.88
CA GLU A 454 10.21 26.35 2.52
C GLU A 454 9.52 24.99 2.41
N PHE A 455 9.87 24.25 1.36
CA PHE A 455 9.48 22.86 1.17
C PHE A 455 10.72 21.98 1.22
N SER A 456 10.59 20.73 1.64
CA SER A 456 11.67 19.75 1.52
C SER A 456 11.93 19.48 0.03
N SER A 457 13.20 19.52 -0.37
CA SER A 457 13.66 19.05 -1.68
C SER A 457 13.78 17.53 -1.69
N LYS A 458 14.14 16.99 -2.85
CA LYS A 458 14.58 15.61 -3.07
C LYS A 458 15.73 15.18 -2.15
N GLU A 459 16.67 16.08 -1.83
CA GLU A 459 17.79 15.87 -0.90
C GLU A 459 17.34 16.01 0.57
N GLY A 460 16.17 16.59 0.78
CA GLY A 460 15.55 16.75 2.08
C GLY A 460 14.86 15.49 2.58
N LYS A 461 14.30 15.59 3.78
CA LYS A 461 13.67 14.45 4.48
C LYS A 461 12.50 13.86 3.68
N ARG A 462 11.70 14.71 3.02
CA ARG A 462 10.49 14.31 2.27
C ARG A 462 10.34 15.08 0.97
N GLY A 463 11.03 14.63 -0.07
CA GLY A 463 10.99 15.27 -1.37
C GLY A 463 9.60 15.34 -2.02
N PRO A 464 9.43 16.19 -3.05
CA PRO A 464 8.21 16.31 -3.83
C PRO A 464 7.72 14.97 -4.40
N VAL A 465 6.41 14.74 -4.34
CA VAL A 465 5.77 13.55 -4.92
C VAL A 465 4.61 13.95 -5.82
N LEU A 466 4.60 13.48 -7.06
CA LEU A 466 3.47 13.59 -7.97
C LEU A 466 2.67 12.28 -7.90
N ARG A 467 1.37 12.35 -7.61
CA ARG A 467 0.50 11.20 -7.46
C ARG A 467 -0.49 11.10 -8.61
N PHE A 468 -0.82 9.87 -9.00
CA PHE A 468 -1.73 9.57 -10.10
C PHE A 468 -2.84 8.63 -9.64
N ASN A 469 -4.07 8.96 -10.00
CA ASN A 469 -5.23 8.12 -9.82
C ASN A 469 -5.88 7.84 -11.18
N PHE A 470 -6.43 6.66 -11.34
CA PHE A 470 -7.06 6.16 -12.56
C PHE A 470 -8.12 5.11 -12.20
N ASP A 471 -8.95 4.74 -13.16
CA ASP A 471 -9.90 3.63 -12.98
C ASP A 471 -9.22 2.31 -13.34
N PRO A 472 -8.98 1.39 -12.38
CA PRO A 472 -8.31 0.13 -12.65
C PRO A 472 -9.18 -0.88 -13.42
N VAL A 473 -10.50 -0.69 -13.51
CA VAL A 473 -11.41 -1.61 -14.21
C VAL A 473 -11.55 -1.23 -15.68
N ALA A 474 -11.51 0.06 -16.01
CA ALA A 474 -11.64 0.55 -17.39
C ALA A 474 -10.56 -0.01 -18.34
N ASP A 475 -9.34 -0.25 -17.84
CA ASP A 475 -8.17 -0.71 -18.62
C ASP A 475 -8.33 -2.14 -19.18
N THR A 476 -9.24 -2.96 -18.65
CA THR A 476 -9.50 -4.33 -19.16
C THR A 476 -10.40 -4.37 -20.40
N SER A 477 -11.13 -3.28 -20.69
CA SER A 477 -12.02 -3.20 -21.85
C SER A 477 -11.30 -2.95 -23.18
N ALA A 478 -10.03 -2.53 -23.12
CA ALA A 478 -9.18 -2.30 -24.29
C ALA A 478 -8.42 -3.56 -24.78
N ALA A 479 -8.58 -4.69 -24.08
CA ALA A 479 -7.90 -5.95 -24.36
C ALA A 479 -8.84 -7.09 -24.81
N GLN A 480 -9.98 -6.76 -25.44
CA GLN A 480 -10.83 -7.73 -26.14
C GLN A 480 -10.77 -7.55 -27.66
#